data_AF-A0A421DU86-F1
#
_entry.id   AF-A0A421DU86-F1
#
_cell.length_a   1.000
_cell.length_b   1.000
_cell.length_c   1.000
_cell.angle_alpha   90.00
_cell.angle_beta   90.00
_cell.angle_gamma   90.00
#
_symmetry.space_group_name_H-M   'P 1'
#
loop_
_entity.id
_entity.type
_entity.pdbx_description
1 polymer ?
#
loop_
_entity_poly.entity_id
_entity_poly.type
_entity_poly.pdbx_seq_one_letter_code
_entity_poly.pdbx_strand_id
1 'polypeptide(L)'
;MDILVISPCSKDKRYDPVLDCEAVDEHSREELVQEHSEQTTTAADMYTGREHQHVEEAVTHLRGVADVDWHIISAGFGLLRDRTEIPSYECGFSDIESVRTRAKRTGYD
;
A
#
# COMPACT_ATOMS: atom_id res chain seq x y z
N MET A 1 10.32 16.31 -9.20
CA MET A 1 8.96 15.76 -9.32
C MET A 1 8.15 16.67 -10.20
N ASP A 2 7.77 16.15 -11.37
CA ASP A 2 6.93 16.85 -12.35
C ASP A 2 5.47 16.39 -12.22
N ILE A 3 5.26 15.13 -11.83
CA ILE A 3 3.95 14.51 -11.71
C ILE A 3 3.85 13.76 -10.38
N LEU A 4 2.75 13.99 -9.64
CA LEU A 4 2.36 13.22 -8.46
C LEU A 4 1.18 12.31 -8.85
N VAL A 5 1.36 11.01 -8.66
CA VAL A 5 0.29 10.01 -8.82
C VAL A 5 -0.09 9.49 -7.45
N ILE A 6 -1.38 9.52 -7.13
CA ILE A 6 -1.95 8.90 -5.92
C ILE A 6 -3.01 7.90 -6.38
N SER A 7 -2.85 6.64 -6.00
CA SER A 7 -3.80 5.57 -6.34
C SER A 7 -4.24 4.78 -5.10
N PRO A 8 -5.41 4.11 -5.14
CA PRO A 8 -5.76 3.16 -4.10
C PRO A 8 -4.88 1.90 -4.19
N CYS A 9 -4.73 1.18 -3.08
CA CYS A 9 -4.23 -0.20 -3.09
C CYS A 9 -5.29 -1.16 -3.70
N SER A 10 -4.89 -2.39 -4.02
CA SER A 10 -5.83 -3.47 -4.38
C SER A 10 -6.04 -4.47 -3.24
N LYS A 11 -7.20 -5.14 -3.27
CA LYS A 11 -7.46 -6.30 -2.40
C LYS A 11 -6.49 -7.44 -2.70
N ASP A 12 -6.36 -7.79 -3.98
CA ASP A 12 -5.50 -8.87 -4.45
C ASP A 12 -4.03 -8.53 -4.20
N LYS A 13 -3.28 -9.50 -3.68
CA LYS A 13 -1.87 -9.37 -3.32
C LYS A 13 -1.04 -10.51 -3.92
N ARG A 14 0.27 -10.29 -4.01
CA ARG A 14 1.24 -11.24 -4.55
C ARG A 14 1.39 -12.50 -3.71
N TYR A 15 1.30 -12.36 -2.39
CA TYR A 15 1.42 -13.45 -1.43
C TYR A 15 0.13 -13.59 -0.61
N ASP A 16 -0.12 -14.79 -0.10
CA ASP A 16 -1.17 -14.99 0.90
C ASP A 16 -0.93 -14.08 2.11
N PRO A 17 -1.99 -13.48 2.69
CA PRO A 17 -1.85 -12.55 3.80
C PRO A 17 -1.34 -13.28 5.05
N VAL A 18 -0.31 -12.71 5.68
CA VAL A 18 0.28 -13.21 6.94
C VAL A 18 -0.07 -12.35 8.14
N LEU A 19 -0.69 -11.19 7.91
CA LEU A 19 -1.08 -10.21 8.90
C LEU A 19 -2.53 -9.78 8.70
N ASP A 20 -3.21 -9.40 9.76
CA ASP A 20 -4.52 -8.74 9.72
C ASP A 20 -4.41 -7.26 10.12
N CYS A 21 -5.54 -6.57 10.19
CA CYS A 21 -5.56 -5.16 10.60
C CYS A 21 -5.00 -4.93 12.01
N GLU A 22 -5.20 -5.88 12.94
CA GLU A 22 -4.78 -5.73 14.34
C GLU A 22 -3.25 -5.83 14.44
N ALA A 23 -2.66 -6.85 13.82
CA ALA A 23 -1.21 -7.01 13.77
C ALA A 23 -0.51 -5.82 13.08
N VAL A 24 -1.09 -5.30 11.99
CA VAL A 24 -0.58 -4.09 11.30
C VAL A 24 -0.66 -2.85 12.19
N ASP A 25 -1.67 -2.77 13.05
CA ASP A 25 -1.93 -1.62 13.91
C ASP A 25 -1.09 -1.62 15.21
N GLU A 26 -0.65 -2.79 15.68
CA GLU A 26 0.11 -2.95 16.93
C GLU A 26 1.62 -2.84 16.76
N HIS A 27 2.13 -3.14 15.56
CA HIS A 27 3.57 -3.21 15.28
C HIS A 27 4.02 -2.15 14.28
N SER A 28 5.30 -1.80 14.31
CA SER A 28 5.87 -0.94 13.26
C SER A 28 6.00 -1.73 11.95
N ARG A 29 5.90 -1.02 10.82
CA ARG A 29 6.10 -1.62 9.50
C ARG A 29 7.49 -2.26 9.39
N GLU A 30 8.51 -1.63 9.97
CA GLU A 30 9.90 -2.12 9.94
C GLU A 30 10.05 -3.46 10.67
N GLU A 31 9.38 -3.63 11.81
CA GLU A 31 9.34 -4.92 12.53
C GLU A 31 8.65 -5.99 11.70
N LEU A 32 7.48 -5.68 11.15
CA LEU A 32 6.69 -6.62 10.36
C LEU A 32 7.39 -7.07 9.07
N VAL A 33 8.12 -6.16 8.42
CA VAL A 33 8.98 -6.48 7.26
C VAL A 33 10.10 -7.45 7.63
N GLN A 34 10.71 -7.28 8.81
CA GLN A 34 11.76 -8.17 9.28
C GLN A 34 11.22 -9.56 9.65
N GLU A 35 10.07 -9.61 10.32
CA GLU A 35 9.43 -10.85 10.75
C GLU A 35 8.90 -11.68 9.57
N HIS A 36 8.35 -11.01 8.55
CA HIS A 36 7.72 -11.65 7.39
C HIS A 36 8.49 -11.38 6.10
N SER A 37 9.82 -11.51 6.13
CA SER A 37 10.69 -11.18 4.99
C SER A 37 10.38 -12.01 3.74
N GLU A 38 9.88 -13.24 3.88
CA GLU A 38 9.53 -14.11 2.76
C GLU A 38 8.24 -13.67 2.02
N GLN A 39 7.34 -12.95 2.70
CA GLN A 39 6.10 -12.41 2.16
C GLN A 39 6.16 -10.88 2.03
N THR A 40 7.36 -10.32 2.01
CA THR A 40 7.60 -8.89 1.83
C THR A 40 8.04 -8.59 0.41
N THR A 41 7.47 -7.53 -0.16
CA THR A 41 7.94 -6.93 -1.42
C THR A 41 7.58 -5.45 -1.46
N THR A 42 7.90 -4.74 -2.54
CA THR A 42 7.54 -3.33 -2.68
C THR A 42 6.02 -3.17 -2.78
N ALA A 43 5.48 -2.00 -2.41
CA ALA A 43 4.05 -1.74 -2.55
C ALA A 43 3.58 -1.89 -4.02
N ALA A 44 4.40 -1.47 -4.99
CA ALA A 44 4.13 -1.68 -6.42
C ALA A 44 3.98 -3.17 -6.77
N ASP A 45 4.89 -4.02 -6.26
CA ASP A 45 4.88 -5.47 -6.54
C ASP A 45 3.87 -6.26 -5.69
N MET A 46 3.49 -5.72 -4.52
CA MET A 46 2.62 -6.41 -3.57
C MET A 46 1.19 -6.46 -4.09
N TYR A 47 0.68 -5.36 -4.63
CA TYR A 47 -0.69 -5.25 -5.10
C TYR A 47 -0.82 -5.78 -6.52
N THR A 48 -1.80 -6.64 -6.78
CA THR A 48 -1.95 -7.35 -8.07
C THR A 48 -3.32 -7.19 -8.71
N GLY A 49 -4.18 -6.35 -8.15
CA GLY A 49 -5.52 -6.09 -8.69
C GLY A 49 -5.49 -5.37 -10.04
N ARG A 50 -6.53 -5.56 -10.84
CA ARG A 50 -6.60 -5.01 -12.21
C ARG A 50 -6.41 -3.50 -12.29
N GLU A 51 -7.00 -2.73 -11.38
CA GLU A 51 -6.86 -1.27 -11.38
C GLU A 51 -5.41 -0.85 -11.07
N HIS A 52 -4.78 -1.51 -10.10
CA HIS A 52 -3.37 -1.28 -9.75
C HIS A 52 -2.46 -1.54 -10.95
N GLN A 53 -2.67 -2.64 -11.68
CA GLN A 53 -1.90 -2.95 -12.91
C GLN A 53 -2.03 -1.86 -13.97
N HIS A 54 -3.23 -1.31 -14.19
CA HIS A 54 -3.41 -0.21 -15.15
C HIS A 54 -2.69 1.07 -14.70
N VAL A 55 -2.70 1.38 -13.40
CA VAL A 55 -1.95 2.51 -12.84
C VAL A 55 -0.44 2.30 -12.98
N GLU A 56 0.05 1.11 -12.68
CA GLU A 56 1.46 0.75 -12.79
C GLU A 56 1.97 0.88 -14.25
N GLU A 57 1.19 0.39 -15.22
CA GLU A 57 1.47 0.57 -16.65
C GLU A 57 1.53 2.06 -17.02
N ALA A 58 0.55 2.85 -16.59
CA ALA A 58 0.51 4.29 -16.85
C ALA A 58 1.70 5.04 -16.21
N VAL A 59 2.03 4.74 -14.96
CA VAL A 59 3.19 5.30 -14.25
C VAL A 59 4.48 4.93 -14.96
N THR A 60 4.63 3.69 -15.41
CA THR A 60 5.79 3.23 -16.18
C THR A 60 5.96 4.02 -17.48
N HIS A 61 4.87 4.27 -18.21
CA HIS A 61 4.90 5.11 -19.40
C HIS A 61 5.26 6.58 -19.09
N LEU A 62 4.68 7.16 -18.04
CA LEU A 62 4.95 8.54 -17.63
C LEU A 62 6.41 8.74 -17.20
N ARG A 63 7.00 7.77 -16.48
CA ARG A 63 8.41 7.80 -16.07
C ARG A 63 9.39 7.84 -17.25
N GLY A 64 8.97 7.42 -18.44
CA GLY A 64 9.76 7.55 -19.66
C GLY A 64 9.94 8.99 -20.14
N VAL A 65 9.12 9.94 -19.67
CA VAL A 65 9.10 11.33 -20.15
C VAL A 65 9.10 12.40 -19.06
N ALA A 66 8.87 12.04 -17.79
CA ALA A 66 8.79 12.96 -16.66
C ALA A 66 9.23 12.30 -15.34
N ASP A 67 9.62 13.10 -14.35
CA ASP A 67 9.85 12.60 -12.99
C ASP A 67 8.51 12.38 -12.27
N VAL A 68 8.20 11.12 -11.95
CA VAL A 68 6.92 10.70 -11.36
C VAL A 68 7.12 10.17 -9.95
N ASP A 69 6.47 10.82 -8.99
CA ASP A 69 6.34 10.34 -7.61
C ASP A 69 5.00 9.63 -7.46
N TRP A 70 5.03 8.32 -7.20
CA TRP A 70 3.83 7.49 -7.10
C TRP A 70 3.63 7.03 -5.66
N HIS A 71 2.49 7.43 -5.10
CA HIS A 71 2.04 6.99 -3.79
C HIS A 71 0.77 6.13 -3.87
N ILE A 72 0.69 5.13 -2.99
CA ILE A 72 -0.41 4.17 -2.91
C ILE A 72 -1.07 4.31 -1.54
N ILE A 73 -2.39 4.54 -1.53
CA ILE A 73 -3.20 4.60 -0.31
C ILE A 73 -3.48 3.16 0.13
N SER A 74 -2.80 2.73 1.19
CA SER A 74 -2.95 1.44 1.84
C SER A 74 -3.88 1.54 3.04
N ALA A 75 -4.87 0.66 3.07
CA ALA A 75 -5.69 0.49 4.25
C ALA A 75 -4.91 -0.11 5.42
N GLY A 76 -3.73 -0.69 5.28
CA GLY A 76 -2.93 -1.17 6.41
C GLY A 76 -1.93 -0.12 6.88
N PHE A 77 -1.10 0.34 5.94
CA PHE A 77 0.11 1.11 6.23
C PHE A 77 0.01 2.60 5.88
N GLY A 78 -1.19 3.11 5.57
CA GLY A 78 -1.41 4.52 5.25
C GLY A 78 -0.90 4.87 3.85
N LEU A 79 -0.14 5.96 3.71
CA LEU A 79 0.37 6.40 2.41
C LEU A 79 1.77 5.80 2.14
N LEU A 80 1.87 4.92 1.15
CA LEU A 80 3.10 4.25 0.77
C LEU A 80 3.69 4.89 -0.48
N ARG A 81 5.01 4.92 -0.62
CA ARG A 81 5.64 5.06 -1.94
C ARG A 81 5.59 3.72 -2.65
N ASP A 82 5.59 3.74 -3.97
CA ASP A 82 5.66 2.54 -4.81
C ASP A 82 6.77 1.57 -4.39
N ARG A 83 7.95 2.10 -4.05
CA ARG A 83 9.12 1.34 -3.57
C ARG A 83 9.14 1.01 -2.07
N THR A 84 8.12 1.39 -1.31
CA THR A 84 8.08 1.08 0.13
C THR A 84 7.83 -0.41 0.30
N GLU A 85 8.71 -1.11 1.02
CA GLU A 85 8.52 -2.52 1.35
C GLU A 85 7.40 -2.70 2.37
N ILE A 86 6.53 -3.66 2.10
CA ILE A 86 5.43 -4.08 2.97
C ILE A 86 5.30 -5.60 2.97
N PRO A 87 4.97 -6.22 4.12
CA PRO A 87 4.57 -7.62 4.17
C PRO A 87 3.14 -7.80 3.65
N SER A 88 2.77 -9.01 3.24
CA SER A 88 1.39 -9.31 2.84
C SER A 88 0.44 -9.29 4.03
N TYR A 89 -0.73 -8.68 3.86
CA TYR A 89 -1.68 -8.43 4.94
C TYR A 89 -3.13 -8.46 4.42
N GLU A 90 -4.10 -8.67 5.29
CA GLU A 90 -5.53 -8.50 5.00
C GLU A 90 -6.11 -7.40 5.88
N CYS A 91 -6.14 -6.19 5.32
CA CYS A 91 -6.82 -5.05 5.91
C CYS A 91 -7.36 -4.15 4.79
N GLY A 92 -8.60 -3.71 4.91
CA GLY A 92 -9.30 -2.99 3.85
C GLY A 92 -10.22 -1.90 4.40
N PHE A 93 -10.61 -0.98 3.52
CA PHE A 93 -11.69 -0.03 3.80
C PHE A 93 -13.03 -0.66 3.38
N SER A 94 -13.78 -1.21 4.33
CA SER A 94 -15.08 -1.84 4.08
C SER A 94 -16.23 -0.83 4.04
N ASP A 95 -16.10 0.27 4.78
CA ASP A 95 -17.13 1.27 5.00
C ASP A 95 -16.52 2.59 5.51
N ILE A 96 -17.35 3.63 5.64
CA ILE A 96 -16.89 4.95 6.10
C ILE A 96 -16.36 4.95 7.54
N GLU A 97 -16.83 4.04 8.40
CA GLU A 97 -16.36 3.94 9.79
C GLU A 97 -14.95 3.35 9.86
N SER A 98 -14.63 2.39 8.99
CA SER A 98 -13.26 1.87 8.84
C SER A 98 -12.27 2.97 8.43
N VAL A 99 -12.70 3.86 7.53
CA VAL A 99 -11.89 5.03 7.11
C VAL A 99 -11.69 6.00 8.27
N ARG A 100 -12.78 6.37 8.98
CA ARG A 100 -12.73 7.29 10.13
C ARG A 100 -11.85 6.76 11.25
N THR A 101 -11.95 5.46 11.55
CA THR A 101 -11.12 4.81 12.58
C THR A 101 -9.64 4.93 12.24
N ARG A 102 -9.26 4.70 10.99
CA ARG A 102 -7.87 4.81 10.55
C ARG A 102 -7.37 6.25 10.48
N ALA A 103 -8.21 7.21 10.07
CA ALA A 103 -7.88 8.63 10.10
C ALA A 103 -7.58 9.11 11.54
N LYS A 104 -8.39 8.69 12.51
CA LYS A 104 -8.16 9.01 13.93
C LYS A 104 -6.86 8.42 14.47
N ARG A 105 -6.57 7.16 14.16
CA ARG A 105 -5.30 6.49 14.57
C ARG A 105 -4.06 7.21 14.04
N THR A 106 -4.18 7.84 12.88
CA THR A 106 -3.08 8.54 12.20
C THR A 106 -3.04 10.05 12.48
N GLY A 107 -3.97 10.57 13.29
CA GLY A 107 -4.00 11.97 13.72
C GLY A 107 -4.59 12.95 12.69
N TYR A 108 -5.46 12.48 11.80
CA TYR A 108 -6.09 13.27 10.74
C TYR A 108 -7.59 13.59 10.97
N ASP A 109 -8.06 13.58 12.22
CA ASP A 109 -9.44 13.94 12.62
C ASP A 109 -9.57 15.44 13.00
#